data_AF-M8C028-F1
#
_entry.id   AF-M8C028-F1
#
_cell.length_a   1.000
_cell.length_b   1.000
_cell.length_c   1.000
_cell.angle_alpha   90.00
_cell.angle_beta   90.00
_cell.angle_gamma   90.00
#
_symmetry.space_group_name_H-M   'P 1'
#
loop_
_entity.id
_entity.type
_entity.pdbx_description
1 polymer ?
#
loop_
_entity_poly.entity_id
_entity_poly.type
_entity_poly.pdbx_seq_one_letter_code
_entity_poly.pdbx_strand_id
1 'polypeptide(L)'
;MVMDANKLRVLQIPPPIHPDDPDSPLPETILIDSFGYLSDRPNATTARGRRSRTKKKGKRILVTFWPVAPPRVSCFTVHCPDLKPDVFADIPKISYTEDDLVLLSITICPERQHVYGQDIRYFVYQAGTNKTPPPVKLVHCPAYFRIYDQEVALLHCHHQEMFFIAVLRWAFIDRDYTDGHFHLHLYQLVFFRST
;
A
#
# COMPACT_ATOMS: atom_id res chain seq x y z
N MET A 1 12.39 -9.32 12.30
CA MET A 1 13.33 -8.24 12.66
C MET A 1 12.50 -7.01 12.96
N VAL A 2 12.66 -6.40 14.13
CA VAL A 2 11.93 -5.17 14.51
C VAL A 2 12.64 -3.97 13.88
N MET A 3 11.89 -2.97 13.40
CA MET A 3 12.48 -1.75 12.83
C MET A 3 13.33 -1.01 13.86
N ASP A 4 14.59 -0.74 13.54
CA ASP A 4 15.49 -0.02 14.43
C ASP A 4 15.23 1.50 14.42
N ALA A 5 15.76 2.19 15.43
CA ALA A 5 15.54 3.63 15.61
C ALA A 5 16.13 4.50 14.48
N ASN A 6 17.19 4.04 13.81
CA ASN A 6 17.79 4.79 12.70
C ASN A 6 16.91 4.70 11.46
N LYS A 7 16.40 3.51 11.13
CA LYS A 7 15.40 3.35 10.06
C LYS A 7 14.16 4.19 10.31
N LEU A 8 13.63 4.17 11.54
CA LEU A 8 12.47 4.98 11.90
C LEU A 8 12.71 6.49 11.72
N ARG A 9 13.93 6.97 12.01
CA ARG A 9 14.31 8.37 11.77
C ARG A 9 14.35 8.71 10.29
N VAL A 10 14.94 7.83 9.45
CA VAL A 10 15.00 8.02 8.00
C VAL A 10 13.60 8.11 7.39
N LEU A 11 12.66 7.27 7.84
CA LEU A 11 11.28 7.33 7.36
C LEU A 11 10.55 8.63 7.66
N GLN A 12 10.94 9.36 8.70
CA GLN A 12 10.31 10.63 9.08
C GLN A 12 10.88 11.83 8.32
N ILE A 13 11.91 11.62 7.50
CA ILE A 13 12.53 12.64 6.68
C ILE A 13 12.26 12.28 5.22
N PRO A 14 11.07 12.59 4.69
CA PRO A 14 10.84 12.41 3.26
C PRO A 14 11.82 13.27 2.46
N PRO A 15 12.13 12.89 1.21
CA PRO A 15 12.87 13.77 0.30
C PRO A 15 12.16 15.13 0.20
N PRO A 16 12.85 16.20 -0.23
CA PRO A 16 12.23 17.52 -0.38
C PRO A 16 10.91 17.44 -1.14
N ILE A 17 9.82 17.51 -0.38
CA ILE A 17 8.48 17.46 -0.92
C ILE A 17 8.19 18.86 -1.43
N HIS A 18 8.42 19.06 -2.73
CA HIS A 18 8.06 20.30 -3.38
C HIS A 18 6.53 20.35 -3.44
N PRO A 19 5.88 21.38 -2.86
CA PRO A 19 4.50 21.63 -3.17
C PRO A 19 4.48 22.03 -4.65
N ASP A 20 4.02 21.14 -5.51
CA ASP A 20 3.67 21.54 -6.86
C ASP A 20 2.61 22.64 -6.79
N ASP A 21 2.63 23.52 -7.78
CA ASP A 21 1.55 24.48 -7.99
C ASP A 21 0.22 23.71 -7.96
N PRO A 22 -0.73 24.01 -7.07
CA PRO A 22 -1.99 23.26 -6.94
C PRO A 22 -2.78 23.20 -8.25
N ASP A 23 -2.50 24.10 -9.19
CA ASP A 23 -3.13 24.17 -10.50
C ASP A 23 -2.34 23.43 -11.61
N SER A 24 -1.15 22.90 -11.32
CA SER A 24 -0.39 22.09 -12.26
C SER A 24 -1.04 20.71 -12.42
N PRO A 25 -1.28 20.25 -13.66
CA PRO A 25 -1.80 18.90 -13.88
C PRO A 25 -0.81 17.85 -13.37
N LEU A 26 -1.35 16.75 -12.83
CA LEU A 26 -0.55 15.60 -12.46
C LEU A 26 0.17 15.04 -13.69
N PRO A 27 1.45 14.63 -13.58
CA PRO A 27 2.15 14.00 -14.69
C PRO A 27 1.46 12.70 -15.09
N GLU A 28 1.41 12.43 -16.40
CA GLU A 28 0.78 11.21 -16.95
C GLU A 28 1.50 9.93 -16.51
N THR A 29 2.82 10.00 -16.35
CA THR A 29 3.65 8.91 -15.83
C THR A 29 4.65 9.42 -14.81
N ILE A 30 5.01 8.55 -13.85
CA ILE A 30 5.98 8.87 -12.80
C ILE A 30 6.97 7.73 -12.62
N LEU A 31 8.21 8.08 -12.28
CA LEU A 31 9.14 7.14 -11.66
C LEU A 31 8.90 7.20 -10.16
N ILE A 32 8.62 6.07 -9.50
CA ILE A 32 8.26 6.05 -8.09
C ILE A 32 9.22 5.22 -7.24
N ASP A 33 9.57 5.73 -6.06
CA ASP A 33 10.26 4.97 -5.03
C ASP A 33 9.33 3.87 -4.49
N SER A 34 9.79 2.63 -4.56
CA SER A 34 9.07 1.48 -4.01
C SER A 34 8.90 1.55 -2.50
N PHE A 35 9.68 2.36 -1.79
CA PHE A 35 9.56 2.58 -0.34
C PHE A 35 8.93 3.93 -0.01
N GLY A 36 8.14 3.95 1.05
CA GLY A 36 7.41 5.11 1.52
C GLY A 36 7.96 5.70 2.80
N TYR A 37 7.48 6.90 3.11
CA TYR A 37 7.88 7.69 4.27
C TYR A 37 6.69 7.89 5.22
N LEU A 38 6.93 8.48 6.39
CA LEU A 38 5.92 8.88 7.36
C LEU A 38 5.81 10.40 7.36
N SER A 39 4.63 10.92 7.01
CA SER A 39 4.35 12.35 7.02
C SER A 39 2.86 12.59 7.14
N ASP A 40 2.45 13.55 7.94
CA ASP A 40 1.07 13.99 8.13
C ASP A 40 0.57 14.98 7.07
N ARG A 41 1.46 15.40 6.16
CA ARG A 41 1.16 16.37 5.11
C ARG A 41 0.18 15.79 4.08
N PRO A 42 -0.98 16.44 3.85
CA PRO A 42 -1.90 16.07 2.79
C PRO A 42 -1.66 16.88 1.51
N ASN A 43 -2.19 16.39 0.39
CA ASN A 43 -2.31 17.05 -0.90
C ASN A 43 -3.53 16.49 -1.69
N ALA A 44 -3.70 16.88 -2.95
CA ALA A 44 -4.81 16.42 -3.80
C ALA A 44 -4.85 14.88 -4.03
N THR A 45 -3.70 14.21 -3.93
CA THR A 45 -3.58 12.74 -4.08
C THR A 45 -3.82 11.97 -2.77
N THR A 46 -4.16 12.66 -1.67
CA THR A 46 -4.34 12.01 -0.36
C THR A 46 -5.61 11.17 -0.32
N ALA A 47 -5.43 9.85 -0.24
CA ALA A 47 -6.51 8.90 -0.04
C ALA A 47 -6.73 8.62 1.45
N ARG A 48 -7.99 8.54 1.86
CA ARG A 48 -8.39 8.25 3.25
C ARG A 48 -9.01 6.86 3.34
N GLY A 49 -8.44 6.01 4.19
CA GLY A 49 -8.89 4.63 4.38
C GLY A 49 -8.99 4.22 5.85
N ARG A 50 -9.26 2.92 6.04
CA ARG A 50 -9.40 2.31 7.36
C ARG A 50 -8.47 1.11 7.48
N ARG A 51 -7.74 1.04 8.61
CA ARG A 51 -6.77 -0.03 8.92
C ARG A 51 -7.39 -1.29 9.51
N SER A 52 -8.69 -1.25 9.78
CA SER A 52 -9.44 -2.34 10.39
C SER A 52 -10.84 -2.43 9.79
N ARG A 53 -11.39 -3.66 9.73
CA ARG A 53 -12.78 -3.91 9.35
C ARG A 53 -13.76 -3.28 10.34
N THR A 54 -13.45 -3.29 11.64
CA THR A 54 -14.32 -2.76 12.70
C THR A 54 -14.40 -1.23 12.66
N LYS A 55 -15.63 -0.68 12.63
CA LYS A 55 -15.93 0.77 12.56
C LYS A 55 -15.60 1.53 13.86
N LYS A 56 -14.52 1.13 14.54
CA LYS A 56 -14.00 1.82 15.72
C LYS A 56 -13.34 3.13 15.28
N LYS A 57 -13.62 4.21 16.02
CA LYS A 57 -12.85 5.45 15.91
C LYS A 57 -11.37 5.14 16.13
N GLY A 58 -10.48 5.89 15.48
CA GLY A 58 -9.04 5.74 15.68
C GLY A 58 -8.33 4.72 14.77
N LYS A 59 -9.01 4.18 13.75
CA LYS A 59 -8.43 3.20 12.80
C LYS A 59 -8.23 3.80 11.41
N ARG A 60 -7.87 5.08 11.34
CA ARG A 60 -7.65 5.78 10.07
C ARG A 60 -6.26 5.52 9.51
N ILE A 61 -6.16 5.59 8.20
CA ILE A 61 -4.91 5.66 7.44
C ILE A 61 -5.08 6.67 6.32
N LEU A 62 -4.04 7.46 6.09
CA LEU A 62 -3.92 8.34 4.96
C LEU A 62 -2.69 7.91 4.17
N VAL A 63 -2.84 7.85 2.86
CA VAL A 63 -1.76 7.59 1.92
C VAL A 63 -1.73 8.76 0.96
N THR A 64 -0.58 9.38 0.81
CA THR A 64 -0.37 10.56 -0.03
C THR A 64 0.75 10.28 -1.00
N PHE A 65 0.53 10.50 -2.29
CA PHE A 65 1.58 10.43 -3.30
C PHE A 65 2.12 11.83 -3.57
N TRP A 66 3.40 11.90 -3.87
CA TRP A 66 4.11 13.14 -4.22
C TRP A 66 4.64 12.97 -5.64
N PRO A 67 3.74 13.04 -6.64
CA PRO A 67 4.09 12.79 -8.03
C PRO A 67 4.95 13.94 -8.54
N VAL A 68 6.04 13.61 -9.20
CA VAL A 68 6.92 14.56 -9.89
C VAL A 68 7.25 13.99 -11.26
N ALA A 69 7.36 14.88 -12.26
CA ALA A 69 7.71 14.46 -13.61
C ALA A 69 9.11 13.81 -13.64
N PRO A 70 9.28 12.68 -14.36
CA PRO A 70 10.60 12.09 -14.63
C PRO A 70 11.58 13.13 -15.21
N PRO A 71 12.90 13.03 -14.90
CA PRO A 71 13.59 11.91 -14.27
C PRO A 71 13.58 11.92 -12.73
N ARG A 72 12.86 12.86 -12.11
CA ARG A 72 12.76 12.92 -10.64
C ARG A 72 11.97 11.72 -10.12
N VAL A 73 12.37 11.22 -8.96
CA VAL A 73 11.72 10.09 -8.30
C VAL A 73 10.61 10.62 -7.41
N SER A 74 9.38 10.25 -7.73
CA SER A 74 8.19 10.42 -6.90
C SER A 74 8.28 9.54 -5.66
N CYS A 75 7.59 9.93 -4.59
CA CYS A 75 7.51 9.11 -3.39
C CYS A 75 6.07 9.09 -2.86
N PHE A 76 5.82 8.30 -1.82
CA PHE A 76 4.57 8.33 -1.10
C PHE A 76 4.81 8.40 0.42
N THR A 77 3.84 8.95 1.13
CA THR A 77 3.85 9.04 2.59
C THR A 77 2.62 8.36 3.17
N VAL A 78 2.80 7.79 4.36
CA VAL A 78 1.73 7.18 5.15
C VAL A 78 1.56 7.97 6.44
N HIS A 79 0.31 8.27 6.78
CA HIS A 79 -0.06 8.83 8.07
C HIS A 79 -1.14 8.01 8.76
N CYS A 80 -0.92 7.69 10.02
CA CYS A 80 -1.92 7.11 10.89
C CYS A 80 -2.14 8.07 12.06
N PRO A 81 -3.13 8.98 12.00
CA PRO A 81 -3.32 10.05 13.00
C PRO A 81 -3.45 9.55 14.44
N ASP A 82 -3.92 8.31 14.55
CA ASP A 82 -4.28 7.67 15.81
C ASP A 82 -3.13 6.79 16.35
N LEU A 83 -1.95 6.84 15.73
CA LEU A 83 -0.76 6.07 16.08
C LEU A 83 0.48 6.95 16.11
N LYS A 84 1.41 6.59 16.99
CA LYS A 84 2.77 7.13 16.98
C LYS A 84 3.61 6.42 15.90
N PRO A 85 4.62 7.08 15.30
CA PRO A 85 5.47 6.46 14.26
C PRO A 85 6.16 5.17 14.71
N ASP A 86 6.47 5.05 15.99
CA ASP A 86 7.22 3.95 16.60
C ASP A 86 6.46 2.61 16.67
N VAL A 87 5.19 2.56 16.26
CA VAL A 87 4.43 1.30 16.09
C VAL A 87 4.56 0.71 14.67
N PHE A 88 5.17 1.43 13.74
CA PHE A 88 5.48 0.89 12.42
C PHE A 88 6.67 -0.07 12.57
N ALA A 89 6.44 -1.32 12.21
CA ALA A 89 7.41 -2.40 12.41
C ALA A 89 8.27 -2.67 11.18
N ASP A 90 7.95 -2.04 10.05
CA ASP A 90 8.71 -2.08 8.81
C ASP A 90 8.43 -0.83 7.97
N ILE A 91 9.29 -0.59 6.97
CA ILE A 91 9.17 0.50 6.01
C ILE A 91 7.92 0.28 5.16
N PRO A 92 7.00 1.26 5.02
CA PRO A 92 5.88 1.17 4.08
C PRO A 92 6.41 0.92 2.67
N LYS A 93 5.76 0.04 1.91
CA LYS A 93 6.28 -0.39 0.61
C LYS A 93 5.20 -0.60 -0.43
N ILE A 94 5.53 -0.33 -1.68
CA ILE A 94 4.78 -0.73 -2.87
C ILE A 94 5.17 -2.17 -3.23
N SER A 95 4.18 -3.07 -3.18
CA SER A 95 4.35 -4.48 -3.56
C SER A 95 4.09 -4.71 -5.06
N TYR A 96 3.19 -3.93 -5.66
CA TYR A 96 2.87 -4.02 -7.09
C TYR A 96 2.17 -2.74 -7.57
N THR A 97 2.30 -2.41 -8.86
CA THR A 97 1.60 -1.30 -9.53
C THR A 97 0.99 -1.80 -10.83
N GLU A 98 -0.23 -1.36 -11.14
CA GLU A 98 -0.91 -1.64 -12.41
C GLU A 98 -1.76 -0.43 -12.80
N ASP A 99 -1.48 0.21 -13.93
CA ASP A 99 -2.13 1.47 -14.36
C ASP A 99 -2.21 2.50 -13.22
N ASP A 100 -3.43 2.79 -12.73
CA ASP A 100 -3.75 3.74 -11.68
C ASP A 100 -3.82 3.09 -10.28
N LEU A 101 -3.52 1.79 -10.17
CA LEU A 101 -3.59 1.01 -8.94
C LEU A 101 -2.20 0.77 -8.34
N VAL A 102 -2.14 0.88 -7.01
CA VAL A 102 -0.94 0.56 -6.23
C VAL A 102 -1.30 -0.34 -5.06
N LEU A 103 -0.67 -1.52 -5.00
CA LEU A 103 -0.73 -2.41 -3.85
C LEU A 103 0.37 -2.02 -2.85
N LEU A 104 -0.06 -1.60 -1.68
CA LEU A 104 0.79 -1.15 -0.59
C LEU A 104 0.83 -2.19 0.51
N SER A 105 2.00 -2.42 1.10
CA SER A 105 2.23 -3.20 2.30
C SER A 105 2.66 -2.28 3.44
N ILE A 106 1.94 -2.35 4.56
CA ILE A 106 2.17 -1.48 5.72
C ILE A 106 2.15 -2.34 6.98
N THR A 107 3.29 -2.40 7.67
CA THR A 107 3.48 -3.27 8.83
C THR A 107 3.31 -2.48 10.12
N ILE A 108 2.29 -2.81 10.90
CA ILE A 108 1.95 -2.12 12.16
C ILE A 108 1.93 -3.14 13.29
N CYS A 109 2.90 -3.04 14.20
CA CYS A 109 3.06 -3.93 15.35
C CYS A 109 3.06 -3.10 16.66
N PRO A 110 1.91 -2.99 17.36
CA PRO A 110 1.82 -2.21 18.60
C PRO A 110 2.67 -2.77 19.75
N GLU A 111 2.87 -4.08 19.79
CA GLU A 111 3.46 -4.79 20.95
C GLU A 111 4.98 -4.97 20.85
N ARG A 112 5.61 -4.58 19.73
CA ARG A 112 7.07 -4.51 19.47
C ARG A 112 7.93 -5.75 19.77
N GLN A 113 7.37 -6.86 20.23
CA GLN A 113 8.16 -8.04 20.60
C GLN A 113 8.49 -8.90 19.39
N HIS A 114 7.51 -9.18 18.53
CA HIS A 114 7.69 -10.00 17.33
C HIS A 114 6.79 -9.52 16.20
N VAL A 115 7.36 -9.32 15.00
CA VAL A 115 6.62 -8.99 13.79
C VAL A 115 6.15 -10.28 13.13
N TYR A 116 4.84 -10.47 13.08
CA TYR A 116 4.20 -11.62 12.43
C TYR A 116 3.57 -11.22 11.10
N GLY A 117 3.32 -12.19 10.22
CA GLY A 117 2.60 -11.94 8.95
C GLY A 117 1.24 -11.25 9.16
N GLN A 118 0.60 -11.50 10.30
CA GLN A 118 -0.66 -10.86 10.70
C GLN A 118 -0.53 -9.37 11.08
N ASP A 119 0.67 -8.79 11.15
CA ASP A 119 0.90 -7.36 11.40
C ASP A 119 0.99 -6.56 10.10
N ILE A 120 1.17 -7.26 8.98
CA ILE A 120 1.16 -6.66 7.65
C ILE A 120 -0.29 -6.39 7.25
N ARG A 121 -0.56 -5.17 6.81
CA ARG A 121 -1.82 -4.75 6.22
C ARG A 121 -1.56 -4.39 4.77
N TYR A 122 -2.30 -5.01 3.87
CA TYR A 122 -2.26 -4.68 2.45
C TYR A 122 -3.36 -3.69 2.13
N PHE A 123 -3.03 -2.67 1.33
CA PHE A 123 -3.98 -1.68 0.86
C PHE A 123 -3.88 -1.54 -0.65
N VAL A 124 -5.01 -1.34 -1.32
CA VAL A 124 -5.00 -0.89 -2.72
C VAL A 124 -5.39 0.56 -2.75
N TYR A 125 -4.47 1.38 -3.24
CA TYR A 125 -4.67 2.77 -3.61
C TYR A 125 -5.05 2.83 -5.08
N GLN A 126 -5.99 3.70 -5.42
CA GLN A 126 -6.30 4.06 -6.81
C GLN A 126 -6.08 5.55 -6.99
N ALA A 127 -5.34 5.94 -8.02
CA ALA A 127 -5.11 7.35 -8.34
C ALA A 127 -6.43 8.06 -8.61
N GLY A 128 -6.53 9.29 -8.10
CA GLY A 128 -7.71 10.12 -8.28
C GLY A 128 -7.75 10.72 -9.68
N THR A 129 -8.91 11.25 -10.05
CA THR A 129 -9.05 12.13 -11.21
C THR A 129 -9.39 13.53 -10.71
N ASN A 130 -9.37 14.53 -11.59
CA ASN A 130 -9.80 15.90 -11.26
C ASN A 130 -11.22 15.97 -10.69
N LYS A 131 -12.05 14.94 -10.89
CA LYS A 131 -13.44 14.87 -10.42
C LYS A 131 -13.63 13.99 -9.19
N THR A 132 -12.70 13.07 -8.92
CA THR A 132 -12.88 12.04 -7.89
C THR A 132 -11.61 11.92 -7.05
N PRO A 133 -11.68 12.14 -5.73
CA PRO A 133 -10.53 11.96 -4.86
C PRO A 133 -10.08 10.49 -4.87
N PRO A 134 -8.79 10.22 -4.69
CA PRO A 134 -8.28 8.85 -4.70
C PRO A 134 -8.83 8.04 -3.53
N PRO A 135 -9.35 6.83 -3.76
CA PRO A 135 -9.72 5.92 -2.70
C PRO A 135 -8.55 5.03 -2.28
N VAL A 136 -8.57 4.57 -1.02
CA VAL A 136 -7.65 3.53 -0.54
C VAL A 136 -8.42 2.51 0.29
N LYS A 137 -8.25 1.22 -0.04
CA LYS A 137 -9.01 0.11 0.55
C LYS A 137 -8.10 -0.92 1.20
N LEU A 138 -8.51 -1.37 2.37
CA LEU A 138 -7.86 -2.47 3.07
C LEU A 138 -8.19 -3.79 2.37
N VAL A 139 -7.17 -4.54 2.00
CA VAL A 139 -7.29 -5.88 1.43
C VAL A 139 -7.61 -6.88 2.53
N HIS A 140 -8.52 -7.80 2.21
CA HIS A 140 -8.93 -8.85 3.13
C HIS A 140 -8.13 -10.13 2.89
N CYS A 141 -6.99 -10.20 3.56
CA CYS A 141 -6.16 -11.39 3.57
C CYS A 141 -6.56 -12.33 4.72
N PRO A 142 -6.41 -13.66 4.55
CA PRO A 142 -6.44 -14.63 5.64
C PRO A 142 -5.39 -14.30 6.72
N ALA A 143 -5.57 -14.84 7.92
CA ALA A 143 -4.55 -14.73 8.97
C ALA A 143 -3.22 -15.34 8.49
N TYR A 144 -2.10 -14.73 8.88
CA TYR A 144 -0.74 -15.13 8.49
C TYR A 144 -0.41 -15.07 6.98
N PHE A 145 -1.32 -14.54 6.16
CA PHE A 145 -1.09 -14.39 4.73
C PHE A 145 -0.08 -13.27 4.45
N ARG A 146 1.04 -13.61 3.79
CA ARG A 146 2.10 -12.66 3.44
C ARG A 146 2.42 -12.68 1.95
N ILE A 147 2.10 -11.62 1.23
CA ILE A 147 2.44 -11.48 -0.18
C ILE A 147 3.94 -11.19 -0.31
N TYR A 148 4.63 -11.94 -1.16
CA TYR A 148 5.98 -11.60 -1.61
C TYR A 148 5.88 -10.88 -2.96
N ASP A 149 6.75 -9.89 -3.22
CA ASP A 149 6.57 -9.01 -4.39
C ASP A 149 6.66 -9.77 -5.72
N GLN A 150 7.41 -10.88 -5.74
CA GLN A 150 7.58 -11.74 -6.92
C GLN A 150 6.37 -12.64 -7.20
N GLU A 151 5.43 -12.73 -6.26
CA GLU A 151 4.30 -13.66 -6.33
C GLU A 151 2.97 -12.96 -6.61
N VAL A 152 2.96 -11.64 -6.78
CA VAL A 152 1.72 -10.86 -6.86
C VAL A 152 1.58 -10.11 -8.17
N ALA A 153 0.35 -10.08 -8.66
CA ALA A 153 -0.08 -9.16 -9.70
C ALA A 153 -1.40 -8.49 -9.30
N LEU A 154 -1.54 -7.21 -9.66
CA LEU A 154 -2.83 -6.55 -9.71
C LEU A 154 -3.40 -6.72 -11.11
N LEU A 155 -4.65 -7.18 -11.20
CA LEU A 155 -5.35 -7.35 -12.48
C LEU A 155 -6.58 -6.44 -12.46
N HIS A 156 -6.56 -5.41 -13.31
CA HIS A 156 -7.68 -4.49 -13.42
C HIS A 156 -8.72 -5.02 -14.41
N CYS A 157 -9.97 -5.15 -13.98
CA CYS A 157 -11.09 -5.54 -14.81
C CYS A 157 -11.98 -4.33 -15.09
N HIS A 158 -11.59 -3.56 -16.11
CA HIS A 158 -12.28 -2.33 -16.52
C HIS A 158 -13.78 -2.52 -16.79
N HIS A 159 -14.20 -3.69 -17.29
CA HIS A 159 -15.61 -3.96 -17.61
C HIS A 159 -16.51 -4.04 -16.38
N GLN A 160 -15.96 -4.30 -15.20
CA GLN A 160 -16.72 -4.51 -13.97
C GLN A 160 -16.37 -3.51 -12.86
N GLU A 161 -15.49 -2.53 -13.13
CA GLU A 161 -14.90 -1.63 -12.10
C GLU A 161 -14.35 -2.41 -10.89
N MET A 162 -13.73 -3.56 -11.17
CA MET A 162 -13.17 -4.45 -10.15
C MET A 162 -11.69 -4.67 -10.43
N PHE A 163 -10.96 -5.05 -9.39
CA PHE A 163 -9.60 -5.51 -9.53
C PHE A 163 -9.39 -6.77 -8.70
N PHE A 164 -8.52 -7.63 -9.20
CA PHE A 164 -8.10 -8.84 -8.52
C PHE A 164 -6.66 -8.67 -8.05
N ILE A 165 -6.41 -9.15 -6.84
CA ILE A 165 -5.04 -9.43 -6.41
C ILE A 165 -4.83 -10.92 -6.68
N ALA A 166 -3.99 -11.21 -7.66
CA ALA A 166 -3.54 -12.55 -7.98
C ALA A 166 -2.26 -12.84 -7.21
N VAL A 167 -2.26 -13.91 -6.42
CA VAL A 167 -1.06 -14.37 -5.70
C VAL A 167 -0.73 -15.79 -6.14
N LEU A 168 0.44 -15.96 -6.76
CA LEU A 168 0.96 -17.23 -7.24
C LEU A 168 1.90 -17.83 -6.18
N ARG A 169 1.47 -18.93 -5.56
CA ARG A 169 2.26 -19.63 -4.55
C ARG A 169 2.81 -20.93 -5.09
N TRP A 170 4.01 -21.27 -4.66
CA TRP A 170 4.50 -22.62 -4.89
C TRP A 170 3.74 -23.62 -4.01
N ALA A 171 3.28 -24.72 -4.61
CA ALA A 171 2.56 -25.77 -3.90
C ALA A 171 3.56 -26.64 -3.10
N PHE A 172 3.80 -26.30 -1.83
CA PHE A 172 4.51 -27.19 -0.91
C PHE A 172 3.56 -28.32 -0.49
N ILE A 173 3.47 -29.37 -1.31
CA ILE A 173 2.86 -30.63 -0.90
C ILE A 173 3.97 -31.50 -0.30
N ASP A 174 3.71 -31.99 0.91
CA ASP A 174 4.65 -32.76 1.72
C ASP A 174 5.25 -33.95 0.94
N ARG A 175 6.58 -33.97 0.88
CA ARG A 175 7.47 -35.12 0.56
C ARG A 175 7.39 -35.85 -0.78
N ASP A 176 6.60 -35.43 -1.76
CA ASP A 176 6.78 -35.89 -3.14
C ASP A 176 7.11 -34.71 -4.05
N TYR A 177 8.39 -34.63 -4.45
CA TYR A 177 8.87 -33.70 -5.46
C TYR A 177 8.05 -33.90 -6.74
N THR A 178 7.12 -32.99 -7.00
CA THR A 178 6.45 -32.90 -8.31
C THR A 178 6.63 -31.51 -8.90
N ASP A 179 7.00 -31.53 -10.17
CA ASP A 179 7.31 -30.42 -11.05
C ASP A 179 6.32 -29.25 -10.94
N GLY A 180 6.83 -28.04 -10.75
CA GLY A 180 6.22 -26.81 -11.29
C GLY A 180 4.77 -26.49 -10.93
N HIS A 181 4.19 -27.09 -9.88
CA HIS A 181 2.81 -26.81 -9.49
C HIS A 181 2.70 -25.52 -8.65
N PHE A 182 1.81 -24.63 -9.07
CA PHE A 182 1.51 -23.37 -8.38
C PHE A 182 0.03 -23.28 -7.99
N HIS A 183 -0.25 -22.71 -6.83
CA HIS A 183 -1.59 -22.32 -6.41
C HIS A 183 -1.81 -20.84 -6.73
N LEU A 184 -2.81 -20.56 -7.56
CA LEU A 184 -3.27 -19.20 -7.83
C LEU A 184 -4.39 -18.84 -6.85
N HIS A 185 -4.14 -17.86 -5.99
CA HIS A 185 -5.15 -17.28 -5.12
C HIS A 185 -5.63 -15.95 -5.72
N LEU A 186 -6.94 -15.84 -5.97
CA LEU A 186 -7.57 -14.62 -6.47
C LEU A 186 -8.37 -13.95 -5.35
N TYR A 187 -8.02 -12.72 -5.01
CA TYR A 187 -8.76 -11.89 -4.07
C TYR A 187 -9.48 -10.77 -4.82
N GLN A 188 -10.80 -10.81 -4.81
CA GLN A 188 -11.63 -9.78 -5.44
C GLN A 188 -11.78 -8.57 -4.53
N LEU A 189 -11.59 -7.38 -5.08
CA LEU A 189 -11.90 -6.12 -4.44
C LEU A 189 -12.73 -5.24 -5.36
N VAL A 190 -13.68 -4.52 -4.77
CA VAL A 190 -14.57 -3.61 -5.48
C VAL A 190 -14.41 -2.22 -4.90
N PHE A 191 -14.13 -1.21 -5.73
CA PHE A 191 -14.31 0.19 -5.34
C PHE A 191 -15.80 0.55 -5.37
N PHE A 192 -16.55 0.30 -4.28
CA PHE A 192 -17.86 0.94 -4.13
C PHE A 192 -17.71 2.46 -4.28
N ARG A 193 -18.24 3.00 -5.38
CA ARG A 193 -18.57 4.43 -5.49
C ARG A 193 -19.64 4.69 -4.43
N SER A 194 -19.37 5.60 -3.49
CA SER A 194 -20.46 6.13 -2.67
C SER A 194 -21.36 6.91 -3.63
N THR A 195 -22.56 6.39 -3.87
CA THR A 195 -23.69 7.18 -4.37
C THR A 195 -24.05 8.26 -3.36
#